data_AF-A0A971Q0R9-F1
#
_entry.id   AF-A0A971Q0R9-F1
#
_cell.length_a   1.000
_cell.length_b   1.000
_cell.length_c   1.000
_cell.angle_alpha   90.00
_cell.angle_beta   90.00
_cell.angle_gamma   90.00
#
_symmetry.space_group_name_H-M   'P 1'
#
loop_
_entity.id
_entity.type
_entity.pdbx_description
1 polymer ?
#
loop_
_entity_poly.entity_id
_entity_poly.type
_entity_poly.pdbx_seq_one_letter_code
_entity_poly.pdbx_strand_id
1 'polypeptide(L)'
;MKKKILILTLVVLFILIFTVPVFAYGTYYSNSYGSGYGYSIGRNYYTNWSNGLSSTSYNIGQNTYTNWNDGLNSTSYSIGNTRYTNFNNGSYYSKQKIGKYDYYYGNDGRLGTGYWIGNTYYLNW
;
A
#
# COMPACT_ATOMS: atom_id res chain seq x y z
N MET A 1 -31.90 38.59 16.72
CA MET A 1 -31.96 37.12 16.52
C MET A 1 -31.22 36.61 15.28
N LYS A 2 -31.17 37.35 14.16
CA LYS A 2 -30.62 36.87 12.86
C LYS A 2 -29.10 36.54 12.85
N LYS A 3 -28.26 37.27 13.61
CA LYS A 3 -26.80 37.02 13.67
C LYS A 3 -26.41 35.69 14.34
N LYS A 4 -27.17 35.23 15.35
CA LYS A 4 -26.91 33.97 16.06
C LYS A 4 -27.19 32.75 15.18
N ILE A 5 -28.22 32.84 14.33
CA ILE A 5 -28.56 31.79 13.37
C ILE A 5 -27.47 31.69 12.30
N LEU A 6 -27.02 32.80 11.72
CA LEU A 6 -25.96 32.80 10.70
C LEU A 6 -24.65 32.16 11.18
N ILE A 7 -24.23 32.46 12.43
CA ILE A 7 -23.03 31.87 13.03
C ILE A 7 -23.21 30.37 13.23
N LEU A 8 -24.38 29.93 13.70
CA LEU A 8 -24.67 28.51 13.89
C LEU A 8 -24.66 27.75 12.55
N THR A 9 -25.23 28.34 11.49
CA THR A 9 -25.20 27.74 10.15
C THR A 9 -23.78 27.65 9.59
N LEU A 10 -22.94 28.67 9.81
CA LEU A 10 -21.56 28.66 9.37
C LEU A 10 -20.71 27.63 10.11
N VAL A 11 -20.91 27.46 11.42
CA VAL A 11 -20.23 26.44 12.23
C VAL A 11 -20.63 25.03 11.80
N VAL A 12 -21.93 24.78 11.57
CA VAL A 12 -22.42 23.49 11.08
C VAL A 12 -21.89 23.20 9.67
N LEU A 13 -21.86 24.20 8.79
CA LEU A 13 -21.27 24.07 7.46
C LEU A 13 -19.77 23.75 7.57
N PHE A 14 -19.01 24.44 8.44
CA PHE A 14 -17.58 24.21 8.65
C PHE A 14 -17.27 22.79 9.17
N ILE A 15 -18.10 22.25 10.07
CA ILE A 15 -17.96 20.88 10.58
C ILE A 15 -18.23 19.84 9.47
N LEU A 16 -19.14 20.14 8.54
CA LEU A 16 -19.45 19.27 7.40
C LEU A 16 -18.37 19.26 6.30
N ILE A 17 -17.58 20.33 6.13
CA ILE A 17 -16.51 20.38 5.10
C ILE A 17 -15.21 19.68 5.55
N PHE A 18 -14.98 19.56 6.86
CA PHE A 18 -13.79 18.90 7.41
C PHE A 18 -13.99 17.42 7.78
N THR A 19 -15.21 16.90 7.62
CA THR A 19 -15.52 15.49 7.88
C THR A 19 -15.77 14.74 6.57
N VAL A 20 -14.88 14.90 5.59
CA VAL A 20 -14.80 13.88 4.54
C VAL A 20 -14.27 12.62 5.24
N PRO A 21 -15.05 11.53 5.32
CA PRO A 21 -14.52 10.30 5.89
C PRO A 21 -13.38 9.88 4.98
N VAL A 22 -12.15 9.87 5.49
CA VAL A 22 -11.09 9.15 4.82
C VAL A 22 -11.48 7.69 4.92
N PHE A 23 -12.11 7.18 3.85
CA PHE A 23 -12.44 5.79 3.74
C PHE A 23 -11.13 4.99 3.70
N ALA A 24 -10.79 4.39 4.83
CA ALA A 24 -9.71 3.42 4.92
C ALA A 24 -10.20 2.13 4.26
N TYR A 25 -9.70 1.83 3.07
CA TYR A 25 -9.96 0.56 2.40
C TYR A 25 -8.89 -0.44 2.80
N GLY A 26 -9.31 -1.53 3.45
CA GLY A 26 -8.44 -2.55 4.00
C GLY A 26 -8.12 -3.68 3.01
N THR A 27 -6.89 -4.20 3.00
CA THR A 27 -6.51 -5.44 2.31
C THR A 27 -5.73 -6.35 3.26
N TYR A 28 -5.93 -7.66 3.19
CA TYR A 28 -5.22 -8.64 4.03
C TYR A 28 -4.16 -9.40 3.23
N TYR A 29 -3.04 -9.66 3.88
CA TYR A 29 -1.88 -10.34 3.30
C TYR A 29 -1.50 -11.55 4.16
N SER A 30 -1.07 -12.64 3.53
CA SER A 30 -0.55 -13.81 4.23
C SER A 30 0.64 -14.40 3.50
N ASN A 31 1.70 -14.73 4.24
CA ASN A 31 2.79 -15.58 3.75
C ASN A 31 3.23 -16.53 4.88
N SER A 32 4.20 -17.41 4.61
CA SER A 32 4.73 -18.37 5.58
C SER A 32 5.38 -17.72 6.82
N TYR A 33 5.62 -16.42 6.81
CA TYR A 33 6.32 -15.65 7.85
C TYR A 33 5.40 -14.71 8.65
N GLY A 34 4.12 -14.59 8.29
CA GLY A 34 3.14 -13.79 9.02
C GLY A 34 1.90 -13.41 8.22
N SER A 35 0.94 -12.82 8.94
CA SER A 35 -0.26 -12.19 8.37
C SER A 35 -0.13 -10.68 8.48
N GLY A 36 -0.59 -9.93 7.48
CA GLY A 36 -0.62 -8.48 7.51
C GLY A 36 -1.95 -7.91 7.08
N TYR A 37 -2.15 -6.64 7.38
CA TYR A 37 -3.24 -5.83 6.83
C TYR A 37 -2.67 -4.52 6.32
N GLY A 38 -3.34 -3.93 5.34
CA GLY A 38 -2.99 -2.59 4.88
C GLY A 38 -4.21 -1.73 4.61
N TYR A 39 -4.02 -0.42 4.63
CA TYR A 39 -5.08 0.56 4.47
C TYR A 39 -4.57 1.85 3.80
N SER A 40 -5.46 2.53 3.07
CA SER A 40 -5.14 3.82 2.44
C SER A 40 -5.65 5.00 3.27
N ILE A 41 -4.83 6.05 3.41
CA ILE A 41 -5.24 7.37 3.89
C ILE A 41 -4.71 8.41 2.90
N GLY A 42 -5.61 9.05 2.16
CA GLY A 42 -5.23 9.98 1.09
C GLY A 42 -4.42 9.27 0.00
N ARG A 43 -3.21 9.76 -0.29
CA ARG A 43 -2.28 9.17 -1.28
C ARG A 43 -1.30 8.16 -0.67
N ASN A 44 -1.39 7.94 0.64
CA ASN A 44 -0.51 7.03 1.35
C ASN A 44 -1.20 5.68 1.57
N TYR A 45 -0.44 4.61 1.45
CA TYR A 45 -0.84 3.25 1.75
C TYR A 45 0.02 2.70 2.88
N TYR A 46 -0.61 2.20 3.93
CA TYR A 46 0.05 1.71 5.13
C TYR A 46 -0.11 0.19 5.20
N THR A 47 0.92 -0.52 5.64
CA THR A 47 0.82 -1.97 5.93
C THR A 47 1.37 -2.27 7.31
N ASN A 48 0.73 -3.18 8.03
CA ASN A 48 1.22 -3.72 9.30
C ASN A 48 1.19 -5.24 9.23
N TRP A 49 2.28 -5.88 9.67
CA TRP A 49 2.46 -7.32 9.69
C TRP A 49 2.52 -7.83 11.14
N SER A 50 2.08 -9.06 11.34
CA SER A 50 2.00 -9.71 12.67
C SER A 50 3.36 -9.90 13.34
N ASN A 51 4.45 -9.82 12.57
CA ASN A 51 5.83 -9.89 13.07
C ASN A 51 6.38 -8.51 13.52
N GLY A 52 5.53 -7.46 13.55
CA GLY A 52 5.93 -6.10 13.95
C GLY A 52 6.51 -5.25 12.82
N LEU A 53 6.67 -5.80 11.62
CA LEU A 53 7.08 -5.04 10.44
C LEU A 53 5.93 -4.16 9.95
N SER A 54 6.20 -2.90 9.61
CA SER A 54 5.21 -1.99 9.05
C SER A 54 5.82 -1.13 7.94
N SER A 55 4.97 -0.65 7.03
CA SER A 55 5.40 0.21 5.92
C SER A 55 4.44 1.35 5.65
N THR A 56 5.00 2.42 5.08
CA THR A 56 4.24 3.50 4.44
C THR A 56 4.67 3.59 2.99
N SER A 57 3.71 3.57 2.08
CA SER A 57 3.92 3.69 0.65
C SER A 57 3.20 4.91 0.08
N TYR A 58 3.79 5.56 -0.91
CA TYR A 58 3.18 6.69 -1.63
C TYR A 58 3.62 6.69 -3.09
N ASN A 59 2.81 7.31 -3.95
CA ASN A 59 3.11 7.39 -5.38
C ASN A 59 3.55 8.80 -5.78
N ILE A 60 4.59 8.89 -6.63
CA ILE A 60 4.97 10.10 -7.36
C ILE A 60 5.13 9.72 -8.83
N GLY A 61 4.25 10.25 -9.68
CA GLY A 61 4.19 9.84 -11.09
C GLY A 61 3.89 8.34 -11.22
N GLN A 62 4.73 7.63 -11.98
CA GLN A 62 4.65 6.17 -12.17
C GLN A 62 5.40 5.37 -11.10
N ASN A 63 6.05 6.05 -10.15
CA ASN A 63 6.86 5.41 -9.13
C ASN A 63 6.07 5.25 -7.83
N THR A 64 6.14 4.08 -7.22
CA THR A 64 5.73 3.82 -5.84
C THR A 64 6.96 3.80 -4.95
N TYR A 65 6.97 4.59 -3.90
CA TYR A 65 7.99 4.57 -2.85
C TYR A 65 7.40 3.88 -1.63
N THR A 66 8.18 3.02 -0.97
CA THR A 66 7.78 2.32 0.26
C THR A 66 8.90 2.40 1.26
N ASN A 67 8.59 2.88 2.46
CA ASN A 67 9.51 2.98 3.58
C ASN A 67 9.04 2.03 4.69
N TRP A 68 9.92 1.16 5.15
CA TRP A 68 9.66 0.19 6.21
C TRP A 68 10.20 0.69 7.56
N ASN A 69 9.59 0.28 8.66
CA ASN A 69 10.00 0.69 10.01
C ASN A 69 11.36 0.12 10.46
N ASP A 70 11.92 -0.84 9.72
CA ASP A 70 13.26 -1.41 9.92
C ASP A 70 14.37 -0.65 9.16
N GLY A 71 14.03 0.43 8.44
CA GLY A 71 14.97 1.23 7.66
C GLY A 71 15.19 0.73 6.22
N LEU A 72 14.54 -0.38 5.82
CA LEU A 72 14.50 -0.80 4.43
C LEU A 72 13.60 0.17 3.64
N ASN A 73 14.04 0.60 2.46
CA ASN A 73 13.25 1.44 1.58
C ASN A 73 13.26 0.85 0.18
N SER A 74 12.16 1.00 -0.56
CA SER A 74 12.06 0.53 -1.94
C SER A 74 11.42 1.55 -2.86
N THR A 75 11.88 1.57 -4.11
CA THR A 75 11.24 2.27 -5.22
C THR A 75 10.78 1.23 -6.22
N SER A 76 9.50 1.26 -6.57
CA SER A 76 8.92 0.44 -7.61
C SER A 76 8.43 1.27 -8.79
N TYR A 77 8.53 0.74 -10.00
CA TYR A 77 7.95 1.32 -11.22
C TYR A 77 7.49 0.21 -12.16
N SER A 78 6.65 0.53 -13.14
CA SER A 78 6.17 -0.46 -14.11
C SER A 78 6.56 -0.08 -15.53
N ILE A 79 7.00 -1.06 -16.31
CA ILE A 79 7.17 -0.96 -17.77
C ILE A 79 6.35 -2.10 -18.40
N GLY A 80 5.34 -1.73 -19.17
CA GLY A 80 4.36 -2.70 -19.68
C GLY A 80 3.70 -3.48 -18.54
N ASN A 81 3.70 -4.81 -18.64
CA ASN A 81 3.13 -5.72 -17.63
C ASN A 81 4.14 -6.14 -16.54
N THR A 82 5.34 -5.57 -16.53
CA THR A 82 6.39 -5.89 -15.57
C THR A 82 6.56 -4.73 -14.59
N ARG A 83 6.46 -5.04 -13.29
CA ARG A 83 6.80 -4.14 -12.19
C ARG A 83 8.22 -4.44 -11.71
N TYR A 84 9.05 -3.44 -11.61
CA TYR A 84 10.40 -3.51 -11.05
C TYR A 84 10.38 -2.89 -9.66
N THR A 85 11.09 -3.49 -8.71
CA THR A 85 11.26 -2.95 -7.35
C THR A 85 12.74 -3.01 -6.98
N ASN A 86 13.29 -1.87 -6.56
CA ASN A 86 14.67 -1.73 -6.11
C ASN A 86 14.69 -1.32 -4.64
N PHE A 87 15.50 -1.98 -3.83
CA PHE A 87 15.69 -1.66 -2.43
C PHE A 87 16.98 -0.86 -2.20
N ASN A 88 17.01 -0.06 -1.14
CA ASN A 88 18.19 0.72 -0.73
C ASN A 88 19.38 -0.15 -0.28
N ASN A 89 19.17 -1.45 -0.03
CA ASN A 89 20.23 -2.41 0.29
C ASN A 89 20.85 -3.08 -0.96
N GLY A 90 20.47 -2.65 -2.17
CA GLY A 90 20.96 -3.21 -3.43
C GLY A 90 20.21 -4.43 -3.95
N SER A 91 19.25 -4.97 -3.18
CA SER A 91 18.37 -6.04 -3.67
C SER A 91 17.36 -5.47 -4.68
N TYR A 92 16.98 -6.26 -5.67
CA TYR A 92 15.90 -5.91 -6.59
C TYR A 92 15.13 -7.15 -7.03
N TYR A 93 13.85 -6.95 -7.34
CA TYR A 93 13.05 -7.96 -7.99
C TYR A 93 12.21 -7.37 -9.12
N SER A 94 11.88 -8.20 -10.08
CA SER A 94 10.82 -7.92 -11.05
C SER A 94 9.63 -8.81 -10.80
N LYS A 95 8.44 -8.30 -11.09
CA LYS A 95 7.17 -9.00 -10.98
C LYS A 95 6.42 -8.89 -12.30
N GLN A 96 6.03 -10.01 -12.87
CA GLN A 96 5.17 -10.06 -14.06
C GLN A 96 3.83 -10.71 -13.72
N LYS A 97 2.73 -10.06 -14.12
CA LYS A 97 1.39 -10.62 -13.95
C LYS A 97 0.96 -11.38 -15.20
N ILE A 98 0.64 -12.66 -15.06
CA ILE A 98 0.11 -13.51 -16.13
C ILE A 98 -1.17 -14.18 -15.62
N GLY A 99 -2.31 -13.78 -16.18
CA GLY A 99 -3.62 -14.20 -15.70
C GLY A 99 -3.84 -13.76 -14.24
N LYS A 100 -4.17 -14.71 -13.36
CA LYS A 100 -4.38 -14.47 -11.93
C LYS A 100 -3.10 -14.59 -11.08
N TYR A 101 -1.96 -14.90 -11.70
CA TYR A 101 -0.71 -15.16 -11.02
C TYR A 101 0.28 -14.00 -11.19
N ASP A 102 1.01 -13.71 -10.13
CA ASP A 102 2.19 -12.87 -10.12
C ASP A 102 3.44 -13.77 -10.08
N TYR A 103 4.39 -13.55 -10.98
CA TYR A 103 5.67 -14.24 -11.03
C TYR A 103 6.78 -13.27 -10.63
N TYR A 104 7.58 -13.62 -9.63
CA TYR A 104 8.65 -12.80 -9.05
C TYR A 104 10.02 -13.35 -9.42
N TYR A 105 10.93 -12.47 -9.80
CA TYR A 105 12.32 -12.79 -10.15
C TYR A 105 13.26 -11.89 -9.34
N GLY A 106 13.96 -12.45 -8.36
CA GLY A 106 14.94 -11.76 -7.54
C GLY A 106 16.32 -11.73 -8.18
N ASN A 107 17.11 -10.71 -7.85
CA ASN A 107 18.50 -10.59 -8.30
C ASN A 107 19.45 -11.61 -7.67
N ASP A 108 19.00 -12.28 -6.60
CA ASP A 108 19.66 -13.39 -5.92
C ASP A 108 19.31 -14.76 -6.54
N GLY A 109 18.54 -14.78 -7.64
CA GLY A 109 18.11 -15.99 -8.32
C GLY A 109 16.86 -16.64 -7.71
N ARG A 110 16.26 -16.07 -6.66
CA ARG A 110 15.00 -16.58 -6.10
C ARG A 110 13.82 -16.32 -7.04
N LEU A 111 12.89 -17.27 -7.08
CA LEU A 111 11.72 -17.23 -7.95
C LEU A 111 10.46 -17.42 -7.13
N GLY A 112 9.58 -16.42 -7.12
CA GLY A 112 8.33 -16.47 -6.36
C GLY A 112 7.11 -16.59 -7.26
N THR A 113 6.04 -17.18 -6.74
CA THR A 113 4.70 -17.15 -7.34
C THR A 113 3.67 -16.72 -6.32
N GLY A 114 2.83 -15.77 -6.71
CA GLY A 114 1.73 -15.28 -5.87
C GLY A 114 0.40 -15.22 -6.61
N TYR A 115 -0.69 -15.26 -5.87
CA TYR A 115 -2.05 -15.19 -6.41
C TYR A 115 -3.06 -14.74 -5.36
N TRP A 116 -4.21 -14.26 -5.82
CA TRP A 116 -5.33 -13.86 -4.95
C TRP A 116 -6.39 -14.96 -4.86
N ILE A 117 -6.91 -15.19 -3.65
CA ILE A 117 -8.20 -15.86 -3.42
C ILE A 117 -9.06 -14.89 -2.61
N GLY A 118 -10.16 -14.39 -3.20
CA GLY A 118 -10.96 -13.34 -2.59
C GLY A 118 -10.12 -12.11 -2.28
N ASN A 119 -10.11 -11.68 -1.00
CA ASN A 119 -9.33 -10.54 -0.53
C ASN A 119 -8.00 -10.93 0.12
N THR A 120 -7.58 -12.18 -0.02
CA THR A 120 -6.35 -12.72 0.57
C THR A 120 -5.31 -12.97 -0.52
N TYR A 121 -4.11 -12.42 -0.31
CA TYR A 121 -2.95 -12.69 -1.16
C TYR A 121 -2.11 -13.84 -0.61
N TYR A 122 -1.80 -14.80 -1.47
CA TYR A 122 -0.91 -15.93 -1.20
C TYR A 122 0.39 -15.74 -1.98
N LEU A 123 1.54 -15.93 -1.31
CA LEU A 123 2.87 -15.80 -1.91
C LEU A 123 3.75 -16.98 -1.50
N ASN A 124 4.38 -17.61 -2.48
CA ASN A 124 5.41 -18.64 -2.33
C ASN A 124 6.71 -18.14 -2.97
N TRP A 125 7.86 -18.42 -2.34
CA TRP A 125 9.20 -17.94 -2.72
C TRP A 125 10.14 -19.08 -3.08
#